data_AF-A0A7C3BH58-F1
#
_entry.id   AF-A0A7C3BH58-F1
#
_cell.length_a   1.000
_cell.length_b   1.000
_cell.length_c   1.000
_cell.angle_alpha   90.00
_cell.angle_beta   90.00
_cell.angle_gamma   90.00
#
_symmetry.space_group_name_H-M   'P 1'
#
loop_
_entity.id
_entity.type
_entity.pdbx_description
1 polymer ?
#
loop_
_entity_poly.entity_id
_entity_poly.type
_entity_poly.pdbx_seq_one_letter_code
_entity_poly.pdbx_strand_id
1 'polypeptide(L)' 'NPVMRLLEVFLIFSVIYHAFNGLRVIIVDFWAPGSHVQRTLWVLVWVVVLPLSLIAAWFTLAPIFGLR' A
#
# COMPACT_ATOMS: atom_id res chain seq x y z
N ASN A 1 19.18 12.88 5.33
CA ASN A 1 19.50 12.62 3.92
C ASN A 1 18.20 12.48 3.12
N PRO A 2 17.86 13.41 2.22
CA PRO A 2 16.61 13.39 1.44
C PRO A 2 16.42 12.14 0.57
N VAL A 3 17.51 11.62 -0.01
CA VAL A 3 17.47 10.43 -0.88
C VAL A 3 17.03 9.20 -0.09
N MET A 4 17.58 9.00 1.12
CA MET A 4 17.22 7.86 1.96
C MET A 4 15.73 7.86 2.33
N ARG A 5 15.15 9.03 2.63
CA ARG A 5 13.73 9.16 2.95
C ARG A 5 12.83 8.83 1.76
N LEU A 6 13.23 9.22 0.54
CA LEU A 6 12.51 8.84 -0.67
C LEU A 6 12.53 7.32 -0.90
N LEU A 7 13.69 6.69 -0.68
CA LEU A 7 13.83 5.23 -0.77
C LEU A 7 12.99 4.52 0.31
N GLU A 8 12.93 5.07 1.52
CA GLU A 8 12.09 4.57 2.60
C GLU A 8 10.60 4.64 2.24
N VAL A 9 10.12 5.73 1.64
CA VAL A 9 8.73 5.83 1.16
C VAL A 9 8.43 4.77 0.10
N PHE A 10 9.35 4.55 -0.85
CA PHE A 10 9.19 3.52 -1.86
C PHE A 10 9.15 2.11 -1.25
N LEU A 11 10.02 1.84 -0.26
CA LEU A 11 10.04 0.58 0.47
C LEU A 11 8.73 0.35 1.23
N ILE A 12 8.25 1.35 1.97
CA ILE A 12 6.99 1.28 2.72
C ILE A 12 5.82 0.99 1.78
N PHE A 13 5.71 1.73 0.68
CA PHE A 13 4.69 1.49 -0.34
C PHE A 13 4.75 0.06 -0.89
N SER A 14 5.95 -0.42 -1.22
CA SER A 14 6.16 -1.76 -1.78
C SER A 14 5.72 -2.86 -0.82
N VAL A 15 6.06 -2.75 0.47
CA VAL A 15 5.68 -3.73 1.50
C VAL A 15 4.17 -3.70 1.76
N ILE A 16 3.57 -2.52 1.89
CA ILE A 16 2.12 -2.37 2.11
C ILE A 16 1.36 -2.98 0.92
N TYR A 17 1.72 -2.60 -0.31
CA TYR A 17 1.08 -3.16 -1.50
C TYR A 17 1.24 -4.69 -1.56
N HIS A 18 2.45 -5.21 -1.31
CA HIS A 18 2.71 -6.65 -1.36
C HIS A 18 1.85 -7.43 -0.35
N ALA A 19 1.74 -6.94 0.89
CA ALA A 19 0.93 -7.57 1.92
C ALA A 19 -0.56 -7.64 1.54
N PHE A 20 -1.16 -6.52 1.12
CA PHE A 20 -2.58 -6.48 0.76
C PHE A 20 -2.87 -7.21 -0.56
N ASN A 21 -1.97 -7.13 -1.54
CA ASN A 21 -2.10 -7.87 -2.79
C ASN A 21 -1.96 -9.38 -2.57
N GLY A 22 -1.07 -9.81 -1.67
CA GLY A 22 -0.98 -11.21 -1.22
C GLY A 22 -2.27 -11.69 -0.56
N LEU A 23 -2.84 -10.89 0.35
CA LEU A 23 -4.14 -11.19 0.96
C LEU A 23 -5.27 -11.31 -0.08
N ARG A 24 -5.28 -10.43 -1.09
CA ARG A 24 -6.23 -10.51 -2.20
C ARG A 24 -6.14 -11.85 -2.93
N VAL A 25 -4.92 -12.31 -3.24
CA VAL A 25 -4.71 -13.60 -3.92
C VAL A 25 -5.22 -14.75 -3.05
N ILE A 26 -4.88 -14.77 -1.75
CA ILE A 26 -5.40 -15.77 -0.80
C ILE A 26 -6.93 -15.79 -0.80
N ILE A 27 -7.59 -14.62 -0.74
CA ILE A 27 -9.06 -14.55 -0.77
C ILE A 27 -9.59 -15.11 -2.10
N VAL A 28 -9.00 -14.75 -3.24
CA VAL A 28 -9.44 -15.24 -4.55
C VAL A 28 -9.32 -16.77 -4.64
N ASP A 29 -8.24 -17.35 -4.12
CA ASP A 29 -7.95 -18.77 -4.23
C ASP A 29 -8.80 -19.63 -3.28
N PHE A 30 -9.13 -19.11 -2.08
CA PHE A 30 -9.79 -19.88 -1.03
C PHE A 30 -11.27 -19.50 -0.78
N TRP A 31 -11.81 -18.50 -1.47
CA TRP A 31 -13.22 -18.12 -1.37
C TRP A 31 -13.97 -18.51 -2.65
N ALA A 32 -15.04 -19.31 -2.52
CA ALA A 32 -15.80 -19.86 -3.65
C ALA A 32 -16.21 -18.84 -4.75
N PRO A 33 -16.72 -17.63 -4.43
CA PRO A 33 -17.02 -16.60 -5.42
C PRO A 33 -15.83 -15.65 -5.71
N GLY A 34 -14.64 -15.92 -5.20
CA GLY A 34 -13.47 -15.04 -5.25
C GLY A 34 -13.08 -14.61 -6.67
N SER A 35 -13.20 -15.52 -7.65
CA SER A 35 -12.94 -15.24 -9.07
C SER A 35 -13.95 -14.27 -9.71
N HIS A 36 -15.21 -14.27 -9.24
CA HIS A 36 -16.25 -13.36 -9.72
C HIS A 36 -16.06 -11.92 -9.21
N VAL A 37 -15.54 -11.78 -7.99
CA VAL A 37 -15.36 -10.46 -7.33
C VAL A 37 -13.93 -9.94 -7.37
N GLN A 38 -13.04 -10.59 -8.14
CA GLN A 38 -11.61 -10.22 -8.23
C GLN A 38 -11.37 -8.74 -8.56
N ARG A 39 -12.21 -8.14 -9.42
CA ARG A 39 -12.09 -6.72 -9.80
C ARG A 39 -12.43 -5.81 -8.62
N THR A 40 -13.46 -6.14 -7.85
CA THR A 40 -13.82 -5.43 -6.62
C THR A 40 -12.72 -5.56 -5.59
N LEU A 41 -12.17 -6.76 -5.38
CA LEU A 41 -11.05 -7.00 -4.47
C LEU A 41 -9.80 -6.21 -4.89
N TRP A 42 -9.51 -6.11 -6.19
CA TRP A 42 -8.41 -5.30 -6.70
C TRP A 42 -8.60 -3.81 -6.39
N VAL A 43 -9.80 -3.27 -6.62
CA VAL A 43 -10.12 -1.88 -6.27
C VAL A 43 -9.99 -1.66 -4.76
N LEU A 44 -10.48 -2.58 -3.94
CA LEU A 44 -10.36 -2.51 -2.48
C LEU A 44 -8.90 -2.47 -2.03
N VAL A 45 -8.01 -3.27 -2.65
CA VAL A 45 -6.57 -3.20 -2.36
C VAL A 45 -6.04 -1.79 -2.59
N TRP A 46 -6.35 -1.14 -3.71
CA TRP A 46 -5.90 0.23 -3.98
C TRP A 46 -6.52 1.26 -3.02
N VAL A 47 -7.81 1.13 -2.70
CA VAL A 47 -8.51 1.98 -1.74
C VAL A 47 -7.87 1.91 -0.35
N VAL A 48 -7.27 0.78 0.02
CA VAL A 48 -6.56 0.63 1.30
C VAL A 48 -5.10 1.06 1.20
N VAL A 49 -4.38 0.59 0.18
CA VAL A 49 -2.94 0.81 0.02
C VAL A 49 -2.62 2.29 -0.20
N LEU A 50 -3.39 3.02 -1.02
CA LEU A 50 -3.12 4.42 -1.33
C LEU A 50 -3.17 5.33 -0.10
N PRO A 51 -4.29 5.42 0.66
CA PRO A 51 -4.33 6.30 1.82
C PRO A 51 -3.31 5.91 2.89
N LEU A 52 -3.10 4.62 3.16
CA LEU A 52 -2.08 4.17 4.12
C LEU A 52 -0.68 4.60 3.69
N SER A 53 -0.33 4.42 2.41
CA SER A 53 0.98 4.79 1.88
C SER A 53 1.16 6.31 1.83
N LEU A 54 0.11 7.08 1.53
CA LEU A 54 0.14 8.54 1.54
C LEU A 54 0.32 9.11 2.94
N ILE A 55 -0.37 8.54 3.93
CA ILE A 55 -0.22 8.91 5.34
C ILE A 55 1.21 8.62 5.80
N ALA A 56 1.73 7.42 5.52
CA ALA A 56 3.10 7.07 5.86
C ALA A 56 4.11 7.98 5.16
N ALA A 57 3.93 8.25 3.86
CA ALA A 57 4.78 9.15 3.09
C ALA A 57 4.80 10.56 3.67
N TRP A 58 3.66 11.09 4.13
CA TRP A 58 3.60 12.39 4.80
C TRP A 58 4.47 12.41 6.06
N PHE A 59 4.37 11.40 6.93
CA PHE A 59 5.19 11.33 8.13
C PHE A 59 6.68 11.17 7.84
N THR A 60 7.03 10.40 6.81
CA THR A 60 8.43 10.18 6.41
C THR A 60 9.04 11.40 5.70
N LEU A 61 8.25 12.18 4.95
CA LEU A 61 8.73 13.34 4.18
C LEU A 61 8.59 14.68 4.91
N ALA A 62 7.69 14.81 5.90
CA ALA A 62 7.47 16.06 6.63
C ALA A 62 8.77 16.75 7.12
N PRO A 63 9.76 16.01 7.67
CA PRO A 63 11.01 16.64 8.14
C PRO A 63 11.90 17.22 7.02
N ILE A 64 11.66 16.86 5.75
CA ILE A 64 12.37 17.45 4.60
C ILE A 64 11.91 18.91 4.38
N PHE A 65 10.65 19.21 4.68
CA PHE A 65 10.06 20.52 4.46
C PHE A 65 10.18 21.46 5.66
N GLY A 66 10.94 21.08 6.69
CA GLY A 66 10.98 21.81 7.96
C GLY A 66 9.66 21.75 8.73
N LEU A 67 8.76 20.83 8.35
CA LEU A 67 7.55 20.53 9.09
C LEU A 67 7.93 19.48 10.15
N ARG A 68 7.99 19.93 11.42
CA ARG A 68 8.44 19.25 12.66
C ARG A 68 9.81 19.67 13.13
#